data_AF-A0A9W6Z0J0-F1
#
_entry.id   AF-A0A9W6Z0J0-F1
#
_cell.length_a   1.000
_cell.length_b   1.000
_cell.length_c   1.000
_cell.angle_alpha   90.00
_cell.angle_beta   90.00
_cell.angle_gamma   90.00
#
_symmetry.space_group_name_H-M   'P 1'
#
loop_
_entity.id
_entity.type
_entity.pdbx_description
1 polymer ?
#
loop_
_entity_poly.entity_id
_entity_poly.type
_entity_poly.pdbx_seq_one_letter_code
_entity_poly.pdbx_strand_id
1 'polypeptide(L)'
;MKSTKYINLIYLKHAVDAAGLPIEYAELCTKLIEKELLDVPNTDDEKLKDVFNRHSLLVFNMLLTTYVDEDDNMRSVDSQESEEKLRYRRLRCHGLIAKFASERSSDFSREINNHLISFPSKRQNTLSLLLRTITASASNISSLVDLSLFQSLINVVLFEKSSLLVHSSTNILCIVIPHLCNKIQKYLPKLLQCFIRLLFFNERPSITFESSDYEPSDVGNNFSDSQIIELCCSRLSLLLFGLYPVNFIEFSKTPEEYLRTRGVVITNLDTDYLNRKITGLVEKQNFIFNVDFKKIGNTEDELNDTSRLDNNKVISFSQAKSTDPFK
;
A
#
# COMPACT_ATOMS: atom_id res chain seq x y z
N MET A 1 1.55 19.41 28.05
CA MET A 1 0.82 18.59 27.03
C MET A 1 -0.54 19.16 26.63
N LYS A 2 -1.48 19.49 27.55
CA LYS A 2 -2.80 20.05 27.14
C LYS A 2 -2.69 21.35 26.33
N SER A 3 -1.93 22.35 26.81
CA SER A 3 -1.73 23.63 26.11
C SER A 3 -1.09 23.46 24.72
N THR A 4 -0.05 22.63 24.59
CA THR A 4 0.61 22.31 23.31
C THR A 4 -0.34 21.65 22.30
N LYS A 5 -1.24 20.77 22.76
CA LYS A 5 -2.24 20.13 21.91
C LYS A 5 -3.26 21.15 21.35
N TYR A 6 -3.68 22.12 22.16
CA TYR A 6 -4.59 23.18 21.73
C TYR A 6 -3.95 24.15 20.73
N ILE A 7 -2.71 24.55 20.99
CA ILE A 7 -1.92 25.40 20.10
C ILE A 7 -1.77 24.74 18.73
N ASN A 8 -1.35 23.46 18.73
CA ASN A 8 -1.22 22.70 17.49
C ASN A 8 -2.55 22.56 16.76
N LEU A 9 -3.67 22.37 17.45
CA LEU A 9 -4.97 22.24 16.80
C LEU A 9 -5.40 23.53 16.06
N ILE A 10 -5.12 24.70 16.65
CA ILE A 10 -5.47 25.99 16.06
C ILE A 10 -4.62 26.26 14.81
N TYR A 11 -3.30 26.19 14.93
CA TYR A 11 -2.41 26.47 13.81
C TYR A 11 -2.50 25.39 12.73
N LEU A 12 -2.72 24.13 13.10
CA LEU A 12 -2.94 23.06 12.14
C LEU A 12 -4.20 23.31 11.31
N LYS A 13 -5.32 23.67 11.96
CA LYS A 13 -6.56 24.00 11.28
C LYS A 13 -6.33 25.10 10.24
N HIS A 14 -5.63 26.17 10.60
CA HIS A 14 -5.33 27.28 9.69
C HIS A 14 -4.29 26.94 8.61
N ALA A 15 -3.38 25.99 8.87
CA ALA A 15 -2.41 25.51 7.89
C ALA A 15 -3.07 24.68 6.78
N VAL A 16 -4.11 23.91 7.11
CA VAL A 16 -4.80 22.99 6.19
C VAL A 16 -6.08 23.59 5.60
N ASP A 17 -6.74 24.51 6.31
CA ASP A 17 -7.94 25.21 5.91
C ASP A 17 -7.70 26.72 5.90
N ALA A 18 -7.43 27.25 4.71
CA ALA A 18 -7.14 28.67 4.50
C ALA A 18 -8.37 29.50 4.16
N ALA A 19 -9.58 28.91 4.17
CA ALA A 19 -10.79 29.60 3.77
C ALA A 19 -11.05 30.83 4.67
N GLY A 20 -11.13 32.00 4.05
CA GLY A 20 -11.36 33.27 4.75
C GLY A 20 -10.16 33.82 5.52
N LEU A 21 -8.96 33.27 5.32
CA LEU A 21 -7.73 33.75 5.96
C LEU A 21 -6.81 34.47 4.95
N PRO A 22 -6.01 35.46 5.39
CA PRO A 22 -4.92 36.00 4.60
C PRO A 22 -3.93 34.90 4.20
N ILE A 23 -3.50 34.88 2.94
CA ILE A 23 -2.60 33.86 2.41
C ILE A 23 -1.28 33.84 3.19
N GLU A 24 -0.73 35.01 3.55
CA GLU A 24 0.52 35.07 4.32
C GLU A 24 0.38 34.41 5.69
N TYR A 25 -0.77 34.57 6.35
CA TYR A 25 -1.04 33.93 7.64
C TYR A 25 -1.14 32.41 7.51
N ALA A 26 -1.86 31.91 6.49
CA ALA A 26 -1.95 30.47 6.24
C ALA A 26 -0.58 29.87 5.92
N GLU A 27 0.27 30.57 5.16
CA GLU A 27 1.64 30.15 4.87
C GLU A 27 2.54 30.13 6.11
N LEU A 28 2.41 31.12 7.01
CA LEU A 28 3.13 31.12 8.29
C LEU A 28 2.70 29.95 9.16
N CYS A 29 1.40 29.64 9.21
CA CYS A 29 0.89 28.45 9.91
C CYS A 29 1.46 27.17 9.30
N THR A 30 1.49 27.05 7.96
CA THR A 30 2.09 25.91 7.29
C THR A 30 3.58 25.76 7.60
N LYS A 31 4.36 26.85 7.54
CA LYS A 31 5.79 26.83 7.90
C LYS A 31 6.02 26.43 9.35
N LEU A 32 5.16 26.90 10.27
CA LEU A 32 5.21 26.49 11.67
C LEU A 32 4.96 24.98 11.81
N ILE A 33 3.92 24.45 11.17
CA ILE A 33 3.63 23.01 11.23
C ILE A 33 4.74 22.18 10.58
N GLU A 34 5.31 22.63 9.46
CA GLU A 34 6.47 21.96 8.83
C GLU A 34 7.67 21.89 9.78
N LYS A 35 7.95 22.98 10.49
CA LYS A 35 8.99 23.03 11.50
C LYS A 35 8.74 22.03 12.64
N GLU A 36 7.53 22.01 13.20
CA GLU A 36 7.16 21.06 14.26
C GLU A 36 7.20 19.59 13.79
N LEU A 37 6.98 19.34 12.49
CA LEU A 37 7.06 18.00 11.91
C LEU A 37 8.51 17.55 11.69
N LEU A 38 9.39 18.43 11.24
CA LEU A 38 10.68 18.05 10.62
C LEU A 38 11.91 18.48 11.41
N ASP A 39 11.87 19.59 12.16
CA ASP A 39 13.07 20.18 12.77
C ASP A 39 13.56 19.42 14.00
N VAL A 40 14.30 18.32 13.83
CA VAL A 40 14.98 17.68 14.95
C VAL A 40 16.09 18.61 15.46
N PRO A 41 16.06 19.04 16.74
CA PRO A 41 17.08 19.93 17.27
C PRO A 41 18.46 19.27 17.20
N ASN A 42 19.45 19.98 16.66
CA ASN A 42 20.85 19.56 16.70
C ASN A 42 21.42 19.78 18.11
N THR A 43 21.06 18.88 19.01
CA THR A 43 21.45 18.88 20.42
C THR A 43 21.99 17.50 20.78
N ASP A 44 22.90 17.42 21.75
CA ASP A 44 23.36 16.13 22.29
C ASP A 44 22.39 15.58 23.36
N ASP A 45 21.37 16.35 23.75
CA ASP A 45 20.37 15.92 24.73
C ASP A 45 19.36 14.94 24.13
N GLU A 46 19.57 13.65 24.40
CA GLU A 46 18.67 12.56 23.98
C GLU A 46 17.24 12.71 24.52
N LYS A 47 17.04 13.31 25.71
CA LYS A 47 15.68 13.54 26.24
C LYS A 47 14.96 14.60 25.43
N LEU A 48 15.67 15.64 24.99
CA LEU A 48 15.10 16.68 24.16
C LEU A 48 14.76 16.14 22.76
N LYS A 49 15.62 15.29 22.18
CA LYS A 49 15.31 14.56 20.93
C LYS A 49 14.06 13.69 21.06
N ASP A 50 13.93 12.93 22.16
CA ASP A 50 12.76 12.10 22.41
C ASP A 50 11.46 12.93 22.53
N VAL A 51 11.50 14.03 23.29
CA VAL A 51 10.36 14.95 23.41
C VAL A 51 9.96 15.50 22.05
N PHE A 52 10.92 15.93 21.24
CA PHE A 52 10.67 16.44 19.89
C PHE A 52 10.08 15.36 18.99
N ASN A 53 10.64 14.15 19.01
CA ASN A 53 10.12 13.01 18.24
C ASN A 53 8.67 12.69 18.61
N ARG A 54 8.34 12.64 19.89
CA ARG A 54 6.97 12.42 20.35
C ARG A 54 6.02 13.54 19.91
N HIS A 55 6.50 14.79 19.89
CA HIS A 55 5.71 15.94 19.47
C HIS A 55 5.46 15.96 17.96
N SER A 56 6.50 15.71 17.16
CA SER A 56 6.42 15.54 15.70
C SER A 56 5.43 14.41 15.33
N LEU A 57 5.51 13.25 15.99
CA LEU A 57 4.57 12.15 15.78
C LEU A 57 3.13 12.50 16.18
N LEU A 58 2.95 13.32 17.23
CA LEU A 58 1.63 13.80 17.62
C LEU A 58 1.04 14.74 16.56
N VAL A 59 1.83 15.66 16.00
CA VAL A 59 1.41 16.55 14.91
C VAL A 59 1.09 15.76 13.65
N PHE A 60 1.92 14.77 13.31
CA PHE A 60 1.68 13.87 12.19
C PHE A 60 0.36 13.11 12.35
N ASN A 61 0.12 12.53 13.52
CA ASN A 61 -1.14 11.82 13.77
C ASN A 61 -2.36 12.76 13.70
N MET A 62 -2.24 14.00 14.15
CA MET A 62 -3.30 15.00 13.97
C MET A 62 -3.56 15.31 12.48
N LEU A 63 -2.51 15.41 11.65
CA LEU A 63 -2.64 15.56 10.21
C LEU A 63 -3.31 14.36 9.56
N LEU A 64 -2.89 13.15 9.95
CA LEU A 64 -3.43 11.90 9.45
C LEU A 64 -4.93 11.80 9.74
N THR A 65 -5.33 12.03 10.99
CA THR A 65 -6.74 12.09 11.39
C THR A 65 -7.50 13.15 10.59
N THR A 66 -6.94 14.35 10.44
CA THR A 66 -7.59 15.44 9.67
C THR A 66 -7.74 15.12 8.17
N TYR A 67 -6.81 14.36 7.59
CA TYR A 67 -6.90 13.92 6.19
C TYR A 67 -7.93 12.81 6.01
N VAL A 68 -7.92 11.84 6.93
CA VAL A 68 -8.66 10.59 6.82
C VAL A 68 -10.10 10.72 7.30
N ASP A 69 -10.37 11.58 8.27
CA ASP A 69 -11.74 11.89 8.68
C ASP A 69 -12.44 12.67 7.56
N GLU A 70 -13.39 11.99 6.92
CA GLU A 70 -14.38 12.65 6.09
C GLU A 70 -15.28 13.46 7.01
N ASP A 71 -15.34 14.77 6.81
CA ASP A 71 -16.45 15.56 7.33
C ASP A 71 -17.70 15.16 6.52
N ASP A 72 -18.34 14.04 6.86
CA ASP A 72 -19.65 13.66 6.30
C ASP A 72 -20.67 14.81 6.47
N ASN A 73 -20.47 15.63 7.50
CA ASN A 73 -21.24 16.86 7.75
C ASN A 73 -21.03 17.97 6.69
N MET A 74 -19.88 18.03 5.99
CA MET A 74 -19.62 19.03 4.93
C MET A 74 -20.31 18.73 3.61
N ARG A 75 -20.83 17.52 3.39
CA ARG A 75 -21.55 17.16 2.14
C ARG A 75 -22.97 17.75 2.05
N SER A 76 -23.43 18.46 3.08
CA SER A 76 -24.84 18.88 3.26
C SER A 76 -25.15 20.33 2.84
N VAL A 77 -24.16 21.17 2.52
CA VAL A 77 -24.38 22.60 2.20
C VAL A 77 -23.53 22.98 0.97
N ASP A 78 -24.17 23.47 -0.09
CA ASP A 78 -23.60 23.90 -1.39
C ASP A 78 -22.46 23.03 -1.95
N SER A 79 -22.82 22.14 -2.87
CA SER A 79 -21.98 21.00 -3.26
C SER A 79 -20.61 21.39 -3.82
N GLN A 80 -20.51 22.47 -4.61
CA GLN A 80 -19.24 22.83 -5.24
C GLN A 80 -18.26 23.50 -4.27
N GLU A 81 -18.69 24.51 -3.52
CA GLU A 81 -17.79 25.24 -2.61
C GLU A 81 -17.29 24.32 -1.48
N SER A 82 -18.18 23.48 -0.94
CA SER A 82 -17.82 22.51 0.09
C SER A 82 -16.88 21.42 -0.44
N GLU A 83 -17.09 20.94 -1.67
CA GLU A 83 -16.15 20.02 -2.32
C GLU A 83 -14.79 20.66 -2.58
N GLU A 84 -14.75 21.89 -3.07
CA GLU A 84 -13.50 22.62 -3.33
C GLU A 84 -12.71 22.85 -2.04
N LYS A 85 -13.38 23.24 -0.95
CA LYS A 85 -12.76 23.36 0.38
C LYS A 85 -12.17 22.03 0.85
N LEU A 86 -12.91 20.93 0.67
CA LEU A 86 -12.44 19.60 1.06
C LEU A 86 -11.26 19.12 0.19
N ARG A 87 -11.28 19.38 -1.12
CA ARG A 87 -10.15 19.10 -2.03
C ARG A 87 -8.92 19.91 -1.63
N TYR A 88 -9.09 21.19 -1.36
CA TYR A 88 -8.01 22.07 -0.92
C TYR A 88 -7.38 21.58 0.39
N ARG A 89 -8.22 21.27 1.39
CA ARG A 89 -7.76 20.73 2.68
C ARG A 89 -6.97 19.43 2.50
N ARG A 90 -7.51 18.48 1.74
CA ARG A 90 -6.82 17.21 1.43
C ARG A 90 -5.50 17.44 0.72
N LEU A 91 -5.43 18.38 -0.23
CA LEU A 91 -4.20 18.74 -0.93
C LEU A 91 -3.14 19.30 0.03
N ARG A 92 -3.52 20.22 0.92
CA ARG A 92 -2.60 20.81 1.92
C ARG A 92 -2.11 19.78 2.94
N CYS A 93 -3.02 19.00 3.52
CA CYS A 93 -2.67 17.90 4.41
C CYS A 93 -1.71 16.91 3.74
N HIS A 94 -2.02 16.48 2.50
CA HIS A 94 -1.15 15.57 1.75
C HIS A 94 0.24 16.18 1.51
N GLY A 95 0.34 17.47 1.20
CA GLY A 95 1.64 18.13 1.02
C GLY A 95 2.54 18.03 2.26
N LEU A 96 1.98 18.25 3.45
CA LEU A 96 2.69 18.11 4.72
C LEU A 96 3.05 16.66 5.02
N ILE A 97 2.11 15.74 4.81
CA ILE A 97 2.33 14.30 5.01
C ILE A 97 3.42 13.77 4.06
N ALA A 98 3.44 14.21 2.80
CA ALA A 98 4.43 13.79 1.82
C ALA A 98 5.85 14.27 2.20
N LYS A 99 5.99 15.51 2.70
CA LYS A 99 7.27 16.01 3.25
C LYS A 99 7.73 15.20 4.46
N PHE A 100 6.81 14.86 5.37
CA PHE A 100 7.12 13.98 6.49
C PHE A 100 7.56 12.59 6.01
N ALA A 101 6.88 12.02 5.03
CA ALA A 101 7.20 10.71 4.48
C ALA A 101 8.58 10.68 3.80
N SER A 102 9.00 11.75 3.13
CA SER A 102 10.31 11.84 2.49
C SER A 102 11.47 11.93 3.48
N GLU A 103 11.30 12.68 4.58
CA GLU A 103 12.34 12.89 5.59
C GLU A 103 12.34 11.81 6.70
N ARG A 104 11.18 11.24 7.00
CA ARG A 104 10.96 10.30 8.11
C ARG A 104 10.19 9.06 7.68
N SER A 105 10.66 8.40 6.61
CA SER A 105 9.95 7.27 5.98
C SER A 105 9.61 6.11 6.93
N SER A 106 10.50 5.78 7.87
CA SER A 106 10.26 4.69 8.84
C SER A 106 9.13 5.02 9.82
N ASP A 107 9.09 6.26 10.31
CA ASP A 107 8.02 6.72 11.18
C ASP A 107 6.70 6.80 10.42
N PHE A 108 6.72 7.32 9.19
CA PHE A 108 5.56 7.34 8.31
C PHE A 108 4.98 5.93 8.11
N SER A 109 5.82 4.97 7.72
CA SER A 109 5.41 3.58 7.51
C SER A 109 4.75 2.99 8.76
N ARG A 110 5.37 3.19 9.93
CA ARG A 110 4.86 2.72 11.23
C ARG A 110 3.50 3.33 11.56
N GLU A 111 3.36 4.65 11.45
CA GLU A 111 2.11 5.33 11.81
C GLU A 111 0.97 4.98 10.84
N ILE A 112 1.25 4.85 9.54
CA ILE A 112 0.24 4.36 8.56
C ILE A 112 -0.18 2.92 8.88
N ASN A 113 0.77 2.04 9.21
CA ASN A 113 0.48 0.67 9.61
C ASN A 113 -0.41 0.63 10.87
N ASN A 114 -0.07 1.40 11.89
CA ASN A 114 -0.86 1.53 13.12
C ASN A 114 -2.28 2.03 12.83
N HIS A 115 -2.42 2.99 11.92
CA HIS A 115 -3.72 3.55 11.54
C HIS A 115 -4.59 2.53 10.78
N LEU A 116 -4.00 1.75 9.87
CA LEU A 116 -4.69 0.66 9.16
C LEU A 116 -5.22 -0.40 10.12
N ILE A 117 -4.44 -0.76 11.15
CA ILE A 117 -4.84 -1.76 12.14
C ILE A 117 -5.91 -1.19 13.08
N SER A 118 -5.70 0.00 13.62
CA SER A 118 -6.49 0.56 14.71
C SER A 118 -7.84 1.14 14.27
N PHE A 119 -7.99 1.53 13.00
CA PHE A 119 -9.20 2.20 12.51
C PHE A 119 -9.80 1.50 11.28
N PRO A 120 -10.50 0.35 11.44
CA PRO A 120 -11.09 -0.42 10.34
C PRO A 120 -12.01 0.39 9.42
N SER A 121 -12.83 1.30 9.98
CA SER A 121 -13.75 2.17 9.23
C SER A 121 -13.04 3.22 8.36
N LYS A 122 -11.75 3.46 8.61
CA LYS A 122 -10.94 4.50 7.97
C LYS A 122 -9.86 3.93 7.04
N ARG A 123 -9.79 2.60 6.89
CA ARG A 123 -8.79 1.90 6.06
C ARG A 123 -8.79 2.41 4.62
N GLN A 124 -9.94 2.65 4.01
CA GLN A 124 -10.01 3.07 2.60
C GLN A 124 -9.31 4.42 2.37
N ASN A 125 -9.58 5.40 3.23
CA ASN A 125 -8.95 6.71 3.14
C ASN A 125 -7.46 6.66 3.46
N THR A 126 -7.06 5.77 4.37
CA THR A 126 -5.66 5.52 4.70
C THR A 126 -4.91 4.90 3.51
N LEU A 127 -5.51 3.91 2.83
CA LEU A 127 -4.95 3.30 1.62
C LEU A 127 -4.89 4.30 0.46
N SER A 128 -5.91 5.15 0.30
CA SER A 128 -5.90 6.23 -0.69
C SER A 128 -4.78 7.24 -0.44
N LEU A 129 -4.56 7.64 0.82
CA LEU A 129 -3.43 8.48 1.22
C LEU A 129 -2.10 7.80 0.89
N LEU A 130 -1.92 6.55 1.33
CA LEU A 130 -0.70 5.78 1.12
C LEU A 130 -0.37 5.65 -0.38
N LEU A 131 -1.35 5.28 -1.20
CA LEU A 131 -1.19 5.17 -2.64
C LEU A 131 -0.73 6.50 -3.25
N ARG A 132 -1.36 7.61 -2.85
CA ARG A 132 -1.00 8.95 -3.34
C ARG A 132 0.41 9.37 -2.92
N THR A 133 0.83 9.03 -1.70
CA THR A 133 2.17 9.34 -1.21
C THR A 133 3.24 8.48 -1.90
N ILE A 134 2.97 7.19 -2.12
CA ILE A 134 3.88 6.27 -2.85
C ILE A 134 4.05 6.72 -4.30
N THR A 135 2.96 7.05 -5.00
CA THR A 135 3.05 7.49 -6.40
C THR A 135 3.76 8.83 -6.56
N ALA A 136 3.65 9.72 -5.58
CA ALA A 136 4.42 10.97 -5.55
C ALA A 136 5.91 10.76 -5.24
N SER A 137 6.31 9.63 -4.66
CA SER A 137 7.65 9.39 -4.10
C SER A 137 8.41 8.28 -4.82
N ALA A 138 8.37 8.26 -6.16
CA ALA A 138 8.85 7.16 -6.99
C ALA A 138 10.28 6.66 -6.70
N SER A 139 11.18 7.51 -6.20
CA SER A 139 12.57 7.14 -5.91
C SER A 139 12.78 6.39 -4.58
N ASN A 140 11.84 6.52 -3.63
CA ASN A 140 12.05 6.10 -2.23
C ASN A 140 10.97 5.11 -1.74
N ILE A 141 10.31 4.38 -2.64
CA ILE A 141 9.21 3.47 -2.27
C ILE A 141 9.64 2.39 -1.26
N SER A 142 10.87 1.87 -1.40
CA SER A 142 11.40 0.84 -0.50
C SER A 142 11.66 1.31 0.94
N SER A 143 11.77 2.63 1.18
CA SER A 143 11.87 3.20 2.53
C SER A 143 10.51 3.54 3.11
N LEU A 144 9.51 3.83 2.27
CA LEU A 144 8.16 4.21 2.68
C LEU A 144 7.29 3.03 3.12
N VAL A 145 7.58 1.82 2.65
CA VAL A 145 6.83 0.62 2.99
C VAL A 145 7.76 -0.39 3.62
N ASP A 146 7.73 -0.46 4.95
CA ASP A 146 8.42 -1.50 5.68
C ASP A 146 7.67 -2.85 5.62
N LEU A 147 8.28 -3.88 6.22
CA LEU A 147 7.74 -5.24 6.23
C LEU A 147 6.44 -5.40 7.03
N SER A 148 6.22 -4.56 8.04
CA SER A 148 4.99 -4.58 8.84
C SER A 148 3.82 -4.00 8.05
N LEU A 149 4.01 -2.85 7.40
CA LEU A 149 3.02 -2.25 6.52
C LEU A 149 2.72 -3.16 5.32
N PHE A 150 3.75 -3.77 4.73
CA PHE A 150 3.58 -4.75 3.66
C PHE A 150 2.72 -5.95 4.09
N GLN A 151 2.95 -6.48 5.30
CA GLN A 151 2.13 -7.57 5.84
C GLN A 151 0.67 -7.12 6.09
N SER A 152 0.44 -5.90 6.56
CA SER A 152 -0.91 -5.35 6.72
C SER A 152 -1.63 -5.21 5.39
N LEU A 153 -0.94 -4.81 4.31
CA LEU A 153 -1.50 -4.78 2.97
C LEU A 153 -1.91 -6.18 2.48
N ILE A 154 -1.07 -7.19 2.72
CA ILE A 154 -1.41 -8.60 2.44
C ILE A 154 -2.67 -9.01 3.21
N ASN A 155 -2.75 -8.69 4.50
CA ASN A 155 -3.89 -9.05 5.33
C ASN A 155 -5.19 -8.38 4.84
N VAL A 156 -5.11 -7.13 4.39
CA VAL A 156 -6.25 -6.45 3.76
C VAL A 156 -6.75 -7.23 2.55
N VAL A 157 -5.86 -7.72 1.67
CA VAL A 157 -6.28 -8.51 0.49
C VAL A 157 -6.89 -9.85 0.90
N LEU A 158 -6.31 -10.54 1.88
CA LEU A 158 -6.75 -11.86 2.31
C LEU A 158 -8.10 -11.83 3.02
N PHE A 159 -8.30 -10.88 3.93
CA PHE A 159 -9.38 -10.95 4.91
C PHE A 159 -10.48 -9.89 4.73
N GLU A 160 -10.24 -8.80 4.00
CA GLU A 160 -11.31 -7.83 3.76
C GLU A 160 -12.41 -8.36 2.85
N LYS A 161 -13.63 -7.91 3.13
CA LYS A 161 -14.82 -8.20 2.32
C LYS A 161 -15.09 -7.13 1.28
N SER A 162 -14.68 -5.88 1.54
CA SER A 162 -14.89 -4.76 0.62
C SER A 162 -13.99 -4.88 -0.61
N SER A 163 -14.59 -4.92 -1.80
CA SER A 163 -13.84 -4.96 -3.07
C SER A 163 -12.93 -3.74 -3.24
N LEU A 164 -13.33 -2.58 -2.72
CA LEU A 164 -12.58 -1.33 -2.82
C LEU A 164 -11.31 -1.36 -1.97
N LEU A 165 -11.38 -1.93 -0.75
CA LEU A 165 -10.20 -2.13 0.11
C LEU A 165 -9.23 -3.12 -0.53
N VAL A 166 -9.75 -4.24 -1.03
CA VAL A 166 -8.94 -5.27 -1.70
C VAL A 166 -8.29 -4.74 -2.97
N HIS A 167 -9.03 -3.98 -3.79
CA HIS A 167 -8.49 -3.31 -4.96
C HIS A 167 -7.36 -2.34 -4.60
N SER A 168 -7.62 -1.44 -3.64
CA SER A 168 -6.66 -0.41 -3.23
C SER A 168 -5.38 -1.04 -2.70
N SER A 169 -5.50 -2.05 -1.84
CA SER A 169 -4.34 -2.77 -1.29
C SER A 169 -3.58 -3.55 -2.37
N THR A 170 -4.28 -4.27 -3.25
CA THR A 170 -3.64 -4.99 -4.36
C THR A 170 -2.89 -4.04 -5.28
N ASN A 171 -3.46 -2.87 -5.58
CA ASN A 171 -2.80 -1.87 -6.41
C ASN A 171 -1.50 -1.35 -5.76
N ILE A 172 -1.53 -1.08 -4.45
CA ILE A 172 -0.33 -0.69 -3.70
C ILE A 172 0.69 -1.83 -3.71
N LEU A 173 0.29 -3.08 -3.47
CA LEU A 173 1.19 -4.24 -3.52
C LEU A 173 1.86 -4.36 -4.89
N CYS A 174 1.12 -4.23 -5.99
CA CYS A 174 1.68 -4.28 -7.34
C CYS A 174 2.69 -3.16 -7.61
N ILE A 175 2.56 -2.00 -6.96
CA ILE A 175 3.55 -0.91 -7.06
C ILE A 175 4.77 -1.22 -6.18
N VAL A 176 4.56 -1.69 -4.95
CA VAL A 176 5.63 -1.87 -3.95
C VAL A 176 6.49 -3.10 -4.20
N ILE A 177 5.91 -4.19 -4.68
CA ILE A 177 6.59 -5.48 -4.88
C ILE A 177 7.88 -5.34 -5.72
N PRO A 178 7.89 -4.66 -6.88
CA PRO A 178 9.12 -4.41 -7.65
C PRO A 178 10.25 -3.72 -6.87
N HIS A 179 9.93 -2.96 -5.81
CA HIS A 179 10.91 -2.25 -4.99
C HIS A 179 11.36 -3.04 -3.75
N LEU A 180 10.67 -4.15 -3.43
CA LEU A 180 10.97 -5.02 -2.30
C LEU A 180 11.49 -6.40 -2.71
N CYS A 181 11.79 -6.64 -4.00
CA CYS A 181 12.17 -7.93 -4.58
C CYS A 181 13.05 -8.81 -3.67
N ASN A 182 14.12 -8.26 -3.10
CA ASN A 182 15.08 -9.00 -2.26
C ASN A 182 14.52 -9.44 -0.89
N LYS A 183 13.34 -8.97 -0.51
CA LYS A 183 12.67 -9.25 0.77
C LYS A 183 11.36 -10.05 0.59
N ILE A 184 10.93 -10.29 -0.66
CA ILE A 184 9.61 -10.86 -0.98
C ILE A 184 9.60 -12.38 -0.94
N GLN A 185 10.74 -13.06 -1.11
CA GLN A 185 10.85 -14.52 -1.12
C GLN A 185 10.04 -15.19 0.01
N LYS A 186 10.19 -14.70 1.24
CA LYS A 186 9.47 -15.22 2.43
C LYS A 186 7.96 -14.95 2.43
N TYR A 187 7.48 -13.99 1.63
CA TYR A 187 6.07 -13.66 1.47
C TYR A 187 5.46 -14.31 0.22
N LEU A 188 6.24 -14.96 -0.64
CA LEU A 188 5.72 -15.58 -1.87
C LEU A 188 4.50 -16.51 -1.60
N PRO A 189 4.50 -17.38 -0.57
CA PRO A 189 3.33 -18.21 -0.28
C PRO A 189 2.07 -17.38 0.06
N LYS A 190 2.24 -16.26 0.77
CA LYS A 190 1.13 -15.36 1.10
C LYS A 190 0.64 -14.57 -0.12
N LEU A 191 1.54 -14.18 -1.01
CA LEU A 191 1.16 -13.52 -2.27
C LEU A 191 0.40 -14.48 -3.20
N LEU A 192 0.77 -15.76 -3.22
CA LEU A 192 0.02 -16.79 -3.95
C LEU A 192 -1.37 -17.04 -3.30
N GLN A 193 -1.49 -16.96 -1.97
CA GLN A 193 -2.81 -16.92 -1.32
C GLN A 193 -3.62 -15.69 -1.71
N CYS A 194 -3.00 -14.50 -1.80
CA CYS A 194 -3.68 -13.31 -2.30
C CYS A 194 -4.20 -13.52 -3.72
N PHE A 195 -3.40 -14.15 -4.59
CA PHE A 195 -3.82 -14.51 -5.94
C PHE A 195 -5.05 -15.45 -5.94
N ILE A 196 -5.04 -16.52 -5.13
CA ILE A 196 -6.20 -17.40 -4.95
C ILE A 196 -7.40 -16.62 -4.42
N ARG A 197 -7.22 -15.79 -3.38
CA ARG A 197 -8.29 -14.97 -2.79
C ARG A 197 -8.96 -14.05 -3.82
N LEU A 198 -8.18 -13.42 -4.69
CA LEU A 198 -8.67 -12.56 -5.76
C LEU A 198 -9.42 -13.37 -6.82
N LEU A 199 -8.87 -14.53 -7.21
CA LEU A 199 -9.48 -15.42 -8.19
C LEU A 199 -10.87 -15.87 -7.73
N PHE A 200 -11.05 -16.12 -6.44
CA PHE A 200 -12.29 -16.62 -5.83
C PHE A 200 -13.09 -15.52 -5.10
N PHE A 201 -12.82 -14.25 -5.38
CA PHE A 201 -13.30 -13.18 -4.51
C PHE A 201 -14.82 -13.11 -4.35
N ASN A 202 -15.55 -13.39 -5.42
CA ASN A 202 -17.02 -13.33 -5.48
C ASN A 202 -17.69 -14.70 -5.25
N GLU A 203 -16.93 -15.76 -4.96
CA GLU A 203 -17.48 -17.12 -4.89
C GLU A 203 -17.97 -17.48 -3.49
N ARG A 204 -18.95 -18.39 -3.46
CA ARG A 204 -19.59 -18.89 -2.24
C ARG A 204 -19.51 -20.42 -2.18
N PRO A 205 -19.13 -21.02 -1.04
CA PRO A 205 -18.63 -20.36 0.17
C PRO A 205 -17.30 -19.64 -0.10
N SER A 206 -17.06 -18.54 0.61
CA SER A 206 -15.79 -17.80 0.46
C SER A 206 -14.64 -18.67 0.96
N ILE A 207 -13.53 -18.68 0.23
CA ILE A 207 -12.31 -19.33 0.68
C ILE A 207 -11.89 -18.72 2.01
N THR A 208 -11.60 -19.60 2.97
CA THR A 208 -11.03 -19.23 4.25
C THR A 208 -9.59 -19.69 4.32
N PHE A 209 -8.72 -18.78 4.70
CA PHE A 209 -7.34 -19.08 5.07
C PHE A 209 -7.26 -19.09 6.60
N GLU A 210 -6.29 -19.80 7.18
CA GLU A 210 -6.06 -19.75 8.62
C GLU A 210 -5.96 -18.29 9.09
N SER A 211 -6.81 -17.93 10.05
CA SER A 211 -6.96 -16.54 10.46
C SER A 211 -5.73 -16.09 11.24
N SER A 212 -5.07 -15.03 10.77
CA SER A 212 -4.35 -14.15 11.68
C SER A 212 -5.33 -13.49 12.66
N ASP A 213 -4.84 -12.88 13.75
CA ASP A 213 -5.61 -12.01 14.67
C ASP A 213 -6.14 -10.71 13.99
N TYR A 214 -6.47 -10.77 12.69
CA TYR A 214 -6.91 -9.66 11.88
C TYR A 214 -8.42 -9.51 11.95
N GLU A 215 -8.87 -8.36 12.41
CA GLU A 215 -10.28 -7.99 12.42
C GLU A 215 -10.67 -7.32 11.09
N PRO A 216 -11.52 -7.96 10.26
CA PRO A 216 -12.00 -7.37 9.02
C PRO A 216 -12.94 -6.18 9.30
N SER A 217 -12.97 -5.21 8.39
CA SER A 217 -13.87 -4.08 8.55
C SER A 217 -15.35 -4.49 8.42
N ASP A 218 -16.20 -3.98 9.30
CA ASP A 218 -17.68 -4.14 9.22
C ASP A 218 -18.33 -3.32 8.09
N VAL A 219 -17.51 -2.65 7.26
CA VAL A 219 -17.99 -1.88 6.11
C VAL A 219 -18.56 -2.85 5.08
N GLY A 220 -19.90 -2.87 5.00
CA GLY A 220 -20.67 -3.75 4.15
C GLY A 220 -20.21 -3.73 2.69
N ASN A 221 -20.39 -4.88 2.03
CA ASN A 221 -19.99 -5.12 0.64
C ASN A 221 -20.96 -4.38 -0.31
N ASN A 222 -20.91 -3.05 -0.33
CA ASN A 222 -21.88 -2.22 -1.06
C ASN A 222 -21.55 -2.12 -2.56
N PHE A 223 -20.42 -2.68 -2.99
CA PHE A 223 -20.00 -2.68 -4.39
C PHE A 223 -19.09 -3.89 -4.63
N SER A 224 -19.51 -4.87 -5.44
CA SER A 224 -18.63 -5.95 -5.92
C SER A 224 -18.43 -5.77 -7.41
N ASP A 225 -17.50 -4.89 -7.80
CA ASP A 225 -17.14 -4.76 -9.20
C ASP A 225 -16.21 -5.93 -9.58
N SER A 226 -16.82 -6.95 -10.18
CA SER A 226 -16.12 -8.18 -10.57
C SER A 226 -14.98 -7.89 -11.57
N GLN A 227 -15.12 -6.86 -12.41
CA GLN A 227 -14.11 -6.50 -13.42
C GLN A 227 -12.86 -5.91 -12.76
N ILE A 228 -13.04 -5.07 -11.73
CA ILE A 228 -11.93 -4.48 -10.98
C ILE A 228 -11.10 -5.57 -10.30
N ILE A 229 -11.76 -6.57 -9.70
CA ILE A 229 -11.05 -7.67 -9.04
C ILE A 229 -10.37 -8.59 -10.05
N GLU A 230 -10.98 -8.87 -11.19
CA GLU A 230 -10.34 -9.64 -12.28
C GLU A 230 -9.06 -8.95 -12.78
N LEU A 231 -9.09 -7.62 -12.94
CA LEU A 231 -7.91 -6.84 -13.29
C LEU A 231 -6.82 -6.91 -12.21
N CYS A 232 -7.19 -6.85 -10.93
CA CYS A 232 -6.28 -7.04 -9.81
C CYS A 232 -5.61 -8.42 -9.83
N CYS A 233 -6.41 -9.47 -10.06
CA CYS A 233 -5.94 -10.85 -10.18
C CYS A 233 -4.93 -10.98 -11.32
N SER A 234 -5.26 -10.42 -12.49
CA SER A 234 -4.40 -10.45 -13.68
C SER A 234 -3.07 -9.72 -13.50
N ARG A 235 -3.10 -8.54 -12.88
CA ARG A 235 -1.88 -7.78 -12.59
C ARG A 235 -0.98 -8.50 -11.58
N LEU A 236 -1.56 -9.08 -10.54
CA LEU A 236 -0.80 -9.81 -9.53
C LEU A 236 -0.17 -11.08 -10.12
N SER A 237 -0.91 -11.87 -10.91
CA SER A 237 -0.37 -13.08 -11.54
C SER A 237 0.76 -12.76 -12.51
N LEU A 238 0.62 -11.70 -13.32
CA LEU A 238 1.69 -11.25 -14.22
C LEU A 238 2.96 -10.87 -13.46
N LEU A 239 2.81 -10.15 -12.34
CA LEU A 239 3.92 -9.76 -11.50
C LEU A 239 4.60 -10.95 -10.83
N LEU A 240 3.82 -11.90 -10.31
CA LEU A 240 4.33 -13.12 -9.69
C LEU A 240 5.04 -14.02 -10.71
N PHE A 241 4.48 -14.19 -11.90
CA PHE A 241 5.15 -14.91 -12.98
C PHE A 241 6.41 -14.20 -13.48
N GLY A 242 6.41 -12.86 -13.54
CA GLY A 242 7.58 -12.09 -13.95
C GLY A 242 8.75 -12.20 -12.98
N LEU A 243 8.47 -12.28 -11.67
CA LEU A 243 9.49 -12.33 -10.61
C LEU A 243 9.85 -13.75 -10.16
N TYR A 244 8.92 -14.70 -10.21
CA TYR A 244 9.09 -16.07 -9.74
C TYR A 244 8.43 -17.05 -10.72
N PRO A 245 8.84 -17.07 -12.00
CA PRO A 245 8.23 -17.90 -13.03
C PRO A 245 8.23 -19.39 -12.70
N VAL A 246 9.31 -19.93 -12.14
CA VAL A 246 9.44 -21.37 -11.83
C VAL A 246 8.48 -21.75 -10.70
N ASN A 247 8.51 -21.00 -9.60
CA ASN A 247 7.60 -21.21 -8.47
C ASN A 247 6.14 -20.97 -8.87
N PHE A 248 5.84 -19.96 -9.69
CA PHE A 248 4.47 -19.69 -10.13
C PHE A 248 3.90 -20.81 -11.02
N ILE A 249 4.70 -21.36 -11.95
CA ILE A 249 4.28 -22.50 -12.77
C ILE A 249 4.14 -23.77 -11.93
N GLU A 250 5.05 -24.03 -11.00
CA GLU A 250 4.95 -25.22 -10.14
C GLU A 250 3.72 -25.15 -9.22
N PHE A 251 3.50 -23.97 -8.63
CA PHE A 251 2.26 -23.64 -7.94
C PHE A 251 1.03 -23.86 -8.82
N SER A 252 1.05 -23.43 -10.09
CA SER A 252 -0.12 -23.53 -10.97
C SER A 252 -0.52 -24.98 -11.29
N LYS A 253 0.40 -25.94 -11.21
CA LYS A 253 0.11 -27.37 -11.41
C LYS A 253 -0.56 -28.00 -10.19
N THR A 254 -0.05 -27.70 -9.00
CA THR A 254 -0.52 -28.29 -7.72
C THR A 254 -0.58 -27.24 -6.61
N PRO A 255 -1.52 -26.27 -6.68
CA PRO A 255 -1.56 -25.09 -5.82
C PRO A 255 -1.63 -25.44 -4.33
N GLU A 256 -2.47 -26.41 -3.98
CA GLU A 256 -2.68 -26.84 -2.59
C GLU A 256 -1.42 -27.50 -2.01
N GLU A 257 -0.81 -28.43 -2.74
CA GLU A 257 0.41 -29.13 -2.29
C GLU A 257 1.60 -28.17 -2.20
N TYR A 258 1.75 -27.29 -3.20
CA TYR A 258 2.78 -26.26 -3.21
C TYR A 258 2.70 -25.33 -1.98
N LEU A 259 1.47 -24.98 -1.56
CA LEU A 259 1.25 -24.14 -0.39
C LEU A 259 1.40 -24.92 0.92
N ARG A 260 0.92 -26.16 0.98
CA ARG A 260 1.04 -27.05 2.15
C ARG A 260 2.50 -27.30 2.53
N THR A 261 3.35 -27.57 1.54
CA THR A 261 4.81 -27.74 1.74
C THR A 261 5.49 -26.48 2.30
N ARG A 262 4.83 -25.31 2.20
CA ARG A 262 5.30 -24.02 2.71
C ARG A 262 4.50 -23.54 3.94
N GLY A 263 3.80 -24.46 4.61
CA GLY A 263 3.09 -24.21 5.86
C GLY A 263 1.80 -23.42 5.71
N VAL A 264 1.20 -23.40 4.51
CA VAL A 264 -0.06 -22.71 4.23
C VAL A 264 -1.16 -23.74 3.99
N VAL A 265 -2.25 -23.63 4.73
CA VAL A 265 -3.43 -24.48 4.58
C VAL A 265 -4.59 -23.68 4.01
N ILE A 266 -5.20 -24.19 2.95
CA ILE A 266 -6.45 -23.66 2.37
C ILE A 266 -7.58 -24.54 2.86
N THR A 267 -8.62 -23.95 3.45
CA THR A 267 -9.83 -24.68 3.82
C THR A 267 -11.00 -24.29 2.94
N ASN A 268 -12.01 -25.15 2.86
CA ASN A 268 -13.28 -24.89 2.17
C ASN A 268 -13.15 -24.65 0.66
N LEU A 269 -12.24 -25.37 -0.01
CA LEU A 269 -12.09 -25.29 -1.46
C LEU A 269 -11.94 -26.68 -2.09
N ASP A 270 -12.72 -26.92 -3.15
CA ASP A 270 -12.57 -28.09 -4.00
C ASP A 270 -11.28 -27.96 -4.82
N THR A 271 -10.33 -28.88 -4.61
CA THR A 271 -9.02 -28.92 -5.27
C THR A 271 -9.15 -29.00 -6.79
N ASP A 272 -10.11 -29.77 -7.32
CA ASP A 272 -10.31 -29.89 -8.76
C ASP A 272 -10.86 -28.60 -9.37
N TYR A 273 -11.67 -27.88 -8.61
CA TYR A 273 -12.17 -26.57 -9.01
C TYR A 273 -11.07 -25.50 -8.98
N LEU A 274 -10.23 -25.50 -7.93
CA LEU A 274 -9.04 -24.65 -7.83
C LEU A 274 -8.11 -24.84 -9.03
N ASN A 275 -7.77 -26.08 -9.33
CA ASN A 275 -6.86 -26.43 -10.42
C ASN A 275 -7.40 -25.95 -11.77
N ARG A 276 -8.67 -26.24 -12.08
CA ARG A 276 -9.29 -25.80 -13.34
C ARG A 276 -9.28 -24.28 -13.51
N LYS A 277 -9.53 -23.54 -12.43
CA LYS A 277 -9.63 -22.08 -12.49
C LYS A 277 -8.26 -21.41 -12.65
N ILE A 278 -7.24 -21.93 -11.97
CA ILE A 278 -5.86 -21.45 -12.12
C ILE A 278 -5.35 -21.77 -13.52
N THR A 279 -5.48 -23.02 -13.98
CA THR A 279 -5.06 -23.43 -15.34
C THR A 279 -5.75 -22.57 -16.40
N GLY A 280 -7.07 -22.39 -16.32
CA GLY A 280 -7.81 -21.57 -17.27
C GLY A 280 -7.40 -20.09 -17.27
N LEU A 281 -6.90 -19.56 -16.15
CA LEU A 281 -6.36 -18.19 -16.09
C LEU A 281 -4.96 -18.12 -16.69
N VAL A 282 -4.08 -19.07 -16.37
CA VAL A 282 -2.72 -19.14 -16.91
C VAL A 282 -2.74 -19.28 -18.44
N GLU A 283 -3.63 -20.11 -18.96
CA GLU A 283 -3.84 -20.27 -20.40
C GLU A 283 -4.33 -18.99 -21.08
N LYS A 284 -5.22 -18.23 -20.43
CA LYS A 284 -5.73 -16.95 -20.95
C LYS A 284 -4.67 -15.84 -20.97
N GLN A 285 -3.71 -15.87 -20.06
CA GLN A 285 -2.76 -14.76 -19.89
C GLN A 285 -1.62 -14.74 -20.90
N ASN A 286 -1.48 -15.75 -21.77
CA ASN A 286 -0.50 -15.78 -22.86
C ASN A 286 0.91 -15.36 -22.43
N PHE A 287 1.40 -15.92 -21.32
CA PHE A 287 2.73 -15.63 -20.82
C PHE A 287 3.81 -15.92 -21.86
N ILE A 288 4.70 -14.96 -22.08
CA ILE A 288 5.89 -15.18 -22.90
C ILE A 288 6.85 -16.09 -22.11
N PHE A 289 7.56 -16.96 -22.83
CA PHE A 289 8.58 -17.84 -22.25
C PHE A 289 9.60 -17.03 -21.43
N ASN A 290 9.71 -17.33 -20.14
CA ASN A 290 10.65 -16.66 -19.24
C ASN A 290 12.05 -17.31 -19.35
N VAL A 291 13.10 -16.49 -19.51
CA VAL A 291 14.49 -16.96 -19.65
C VAL A 291 14.97 -17.71 -18.41
N ASP A 292 14.39 -17.42 -17.24
CA ASP A 292 14.75 -18.07 -15.98
C ASP A 292 14.52 -19.60 -16.02
N PHE A 293 13.58 -20.10 -16.83
CA PHE A 293 13.40 -21.55 -17.05
C PHE A 293 14.63 -22.25 -17.64
N LYS A 294 15.55 -21.53 -18.29
CA LYS A 294 16.81 -22.07 -18.82
C LYS A 294 17.96 -22.00 -17.83
N LYS A 295 17.88 -21.08 -16.86
CA LYS A 295 18.98 -20.75 -15.94
C LYS A 295 18.78 -21.38 -14.56
N ILE A 296 17.54 -21.55 -14.14
CA ILE A 296 17.16 -21.98 -12.81
C ILE A 296 16.69 -23.42 -12.87
N GLY A 297 17.33 -24.30 -12.10
CA GLY A 297 17.08 -25.74 -12.15
C GLY A 297 15.83 -26.18 -11.38
N ASN A 298 15.49 -25.49 -10.29
CA ASN A 298 14.35 -25.84 -9.45
C ASN A 298 13.77 -24.62 -8.69
N THR A 299 12.68 -24.84 -7.95
CA THR A 299 11.98 -23.81 -7.17
C THR A 299 12.81 -23.21 -6.04
N GLU A 300 13.65 -23.99 -5.37
CA GLU A 300 14.52 -23.53 -4.28
C GLU A 300 15.70 -22.69 -4.80
N ASP A 301 16.26 -23.05 -5.96
CA ASP A 301 17.28 -22.25 -6.63
C ASP A 301 16.72 -20.86 -6.98
N GLU A 302 15.47 -20.78 -7.49
CA GLU A 302 14.81 -19.51 -7.80
C GLU A 302 14.62 -18.62 -6.56
N LEU A 303 14.29 -19.25 -5.43
CA LEU A 303 14.06 -18.56 -4.18
C LEU A 303 15.38 -18.02 -3.61
N ASN A 304 16.45 -18.81 -3.65
CA ASN A 304 17.72 -18.49 -3.01
C ASN A 304 18.66 -17.63 -3.87
N ASP A 305 18.48 -17.59 -5.19
CA ASP A 305 19.25 -16.72 -6.07
C ASP A 305 18.71 -15.28 -6.02
N THR A 306 19.20 -14.48 -5.07
CA THR A 306 18.87 -13.04 -4.98
C THR A 306 19.58 -12.21 -6.06
N SER A 307 20.64 -12.72 -6.67
CA SER A 307 21.44 -11.99 -7.67
C SER A 307 20.66 -11.73 -8.96
N ARG A 308 19.71 -12.61 -9.29
CA ARG A 308 18.79 -12.42 -10.44
C ARG A 308 17.92 -11.17 -10.31
N LEU A 309 17.58 -10.79 -9.09
CA LEU A 309 16.74 -9.61 -8.82
C LEU A 309 17.56 -8.32 -8.87
N ASP A 310 18.88 -8.38 -8.65
CA ASP A 310 19.80 -7.26 -8.83
C ASP A 310 20.10 -6.97 -10.31
N ASN A 311 20.11 -8.00 -11.18
CA ASN A 311 20.28 -7.82 -12.63
C ASN A 311 19.15 -7.00 -13.29
N ASN A 312 17.99 -6.89 -12.64
CA ASN A 312 16.89 -6.02 -13.09
C ASN A 312 17.17 -4.51 -12.85
N LYS A 313 18.25 -4.14 -12.13
CA LYS A 313 18.70 -2.74 -12.03
C LYS A 313 19.24 -2.19 -13.36
N VAL A 314 19.61 -3.06 -14.31
CA VAL A 314 20.14 -2.65 -15.63
C VAL A 314 19.04 -2.13 -16.56
N ILE A 315 17.76 -2.36 -16.25
CA ILE A 315 16.61 -1.77 -16.95
C ILE A 315 16.09 -0.55 -16.16
N SER A 316 16.98 0.27 -15.61
CA SER A 316 16.65 1.67 -15.33
C SER A 316 16.44 2.40 -16.66
N PHE A 317 15.39 3.21 -16.75
CA PHE A 317 15.00 4.08 -17.88
C PHE A 317 16.10 5.07 -18.30
N SER A 318 17.20 4.58 -18.84
CA SER A 318 18.33 5.37 -19.31
C SER A 318 18.80 4.83 -20.66
N GLN A 319 17.87 4.70 -21.61
CA GLN A 319 18.18 4.61 -23.05
C GLN A 319 16.92 4.74 -23.93
N ALA A 320 16.04 5.69 -23.65
CA ALA A 320 15.22 6.29 -24.71
C ALA A 320 15.97 7.53 -25.21
N LYS A 321 17.01 7.32 -26.02
CA LYS A 321 17.54 8.42 -26.84
C LYS A 321 16.42 8.81 -27.79
N SER A 322 15.98 10.05 -27.64
CA SER A 322 15.21 10.81 -28.62
C SER A 322 15.76 10.53 -30.02
N THR A 323 14.96 9.84 -30.84
CA THR A 323 15.01 9.97 -32.29
C THR A 323 13.87 10.90 -32.65
N ASP A 324 14.24 12.15 -32.86
CA ASP A 324 13.40 13.21 -33.40
C ASP A 324 12.94 12.79 -34.82
N PRO A 325 11.63 12.64 -35.11
CA PRO A 325 11.17 12.22 -36.43
C PRO A 325 11.10 13.38 -37.43
N PHE A 326 11.57 14.58 -37.05
CA PHE A 326 11.63 15.74 -37.94
C PHE A 326 12.98 16.47 -37.84
N LYS A 327 14.04 15.81 -38.30
CA LYS A 327 15.22 16.48 -38.89
C LYS A 327 15.80 15.63 -40.02
#